data_AF-A0AAE3R779-F1
#
_entry.id   AF-A0AAE3R779-F1
#
_cell.length_a   1.000
_cell.length_b   1.000
_cell.length_c   1.000
_cell.angle_alpha   90.00
_cell.angle_beta   90.00
_cell.angle_gamma   90.00
#
_symmetry.space_group_name_H-M   'P 1'
#
loop_
_entity.id
_entity.type
_entity.pdbx_description
1 polymer ?
#
loop_
_entity_poly.entity_id
_entity_poly.type
_entity_poly.pdbx_seq_one_letter_code
_entity_poly.pdbx_strand_id
1 'polypeptide(L)' 'MEKEGEKPRNLIEALQDECNRVRQIVSVYKDNAPGGLFAALLMEVDIKLAEESISQMDTVSMIRLLTKLKEWELE' A
#
# COMPACT_ATOMS: atom_id res chain seq x y z
N MET A 1 23.90 1.09 -2.14
CA MET A 1 23.48 -0.22 -2.66
C MET A 1 22.00 -0.16 -2.86
N GLU A 2 21.58 0.17 -4.07
CA GLU A 2 20.19 0.01 -4.50
C GLU A 2 19.90 -1.50 -4.52
N LYS A 3 18.94 -1.95 -3.71
CA LYS A 3 18.44 -3.32 -3.82
C LYS A 3 17.47 -3.38 -4.99
N GLU A 4 17.99 -3.58 -6.19
CA GLU A 4 17.16 -3.98 -7.33
C GLU A 4 16.47 -5.32 -7.00
N GLY A 5 15.14 -5.28 -6.87
CA GLY A 5 14.26 -6.42 -7.13
C GLY A 5 14.36 -7.64 -6.20
N GLU A 6 14.61 -7.48 -4.90
CA GLU A 6 14.46 -8.60 -3.97
C GLU A 6 12.97 -8.97 -3.87
N LYS A 7 12.58 -10.12 -4.45
CA LYS A 7 11.19 -10.61 -4.32
C LYS A 7 10.88 -10.77 -2.83
N PRO A 8 9.72 -10.28 -2.36
CA PRO A 8 9.38 -10.38 -0.95
C PRO A 8 9.36 -11.85 -0.53
N ARG A 9 10.01 -12.15 0.59
CA ARG A 9 10.25 -13.54 1.02
C ARG A 9 9.03 -14.14 1.71
N ASN A 10 8.10 -13.30 2.14
CA ASN A 10 6.83 -13.69 2.72
C ASN A 10 5.75 -12.61 2.51
N LEU A 11 4.51 -12.96 2.88
CA LEU A 11 3.34 -12.09 2.71
C LEU A 11 3.44 -10.77 3.49
N ILE A 12 4.01 -10.78 4.68
CA ILE A 12 4.14 -9.57 5.52
C ILE A 12 5.11 -8.60 4.84
N GLU A 13 6.28 -9.08 4.40
CA GLU A 13 7.24 -8.26 3.65
C GLU A 13 6.61 -7.69 2.38
N ALA A 14 5.92 -8.52 1.60
CA ALA A 14 5.23 -8.07 0.39
C ALA A 14 4.21 -6.96 0.66
N LEU A 15 3.43 -7.11 1.73
CA LEU A 15 2.40 -6.14 2.11
C LEU A 15 3.01 -4.85 2.66
N GLN A 16 4.09 -4.93 3.43
CA GLN A 16 4.82 -3.77 3.93
C GLN A 16 5.46 -2.97 2.80
N ASP A 17 6.09 -3.64 1.84
CA ASP A 17 6.68 -3.01 0.65
C ASP A 17 5.60 -2.29 -0.17
N GLU A 18 4.45 -2.94 -0.35
CA GLU A 18 3.33 -2.36 -1.09
C GLU A 18 2.72 -1.15 -0.37
N CYS A 19 2.55 -1.21 0.97
CA CYS A 19 2.15 -0.06 1.77
C CYS A 19 3.12 1.13 1.59
N ASN A 20 4.42 0.87 1.57
CA ASN A 20 5.43 1.90 1.37
C ASN A 20 5.37 2.50 -0.04
N ARG A 21 5.14 1.68 -1.07
CA ARG A 21 4.90 2.16 -2.44
C ARG A 21 3.68 3.08 -2.50
N VAL A 22 2.54 2.64 -1.96
CA VAL A 22 1.30 3.41 -2.00
C VAL A 22 1.43 4.73 -1.22
N ARG A 23 2.20 4.79 -0.12
CA ARG A 23 2.51 6.07 0.55
C ARG A 23 3.19 7.09 -0.36
N GLN A 24 4.05 6.65 -1.28
CA GLN A 24 4.67 7.55 -2.26
C GLN A 24 3.62 8.09 -3.23
N ILE A 25 2.67 7.25 -3.66
CA ILE A 25 1.55 7.64 -4.54
C ILE A 25 0.63 8.65 -3.84
N VAL A 26 0.30 8.41 -2.57
CA VAL A 26 -0.50 9.33 -1.75
C VAL A 26 0.07 10.74 -1.75
N SER A 27 1.40 10.89 -1.63
CA SER A 27 2.04 12.22 -1.67
C SER A 27 1.75 12.94 -2.98
N VAL A 28 1.88 12.23 -4.11
CA VAL A 28 1.63 12.81 -5.45
C VAL A 28 0.17 13.23 -5.61
N TYR A 29 -0.78 12.39 -5.16
CA TYR A 29 -2.21 12.70 -5.24
C TYR A 29 -2.62 13.87 -4.34
N LYS A 30 -1.99 14.02 -3.17
CA LYS A 30 -2.24 15.17 -2.27
C LYS A 30 -1.74 16.47 -2.85
N ASP A 31 -0.62 16.45 -3.58
CA ASP A 31 0.02 17.66 -4.10
C ASP A 31 -0.58 18.15 -5.44
N ASN A 32 -1.14 17.26 -6.26
CA ASN A 32 -1.40 17.56 -7.68
C ASN A 32 -2.87 17.62 -8.14
N ALA A 33 -3.90 17.32 -7.32
CA ALA A 33 -5.27 17.24 -7.86
C ALA A 33 -6.40 17.69 -6.90
N PRO A 34 -7.41 18.47 -7.39
CA PRO A 34 -8.62 18.82 -6.63
C PRO A 34 -9.47 17.61 -6.21
N GLY A 35 -9.40 16.50 -6.95
CA GLY A 35 -10.00 15.20 -6.56
C GLY A 35 -9.03 14.23 -5.87
N GLY A 36 -7.74 14.59 -5.83
CA GLY A 36 -6.68 13.70 -5.35
C GLY A 36 -6.70 13.51 -3.83
N LEU A 37 -7.27 14.46 -3.08
CA LEU A 37 -7.46 14.32 -1.64
C LEU A 37 -8.37 13.15 -1.26
N PHE A 38 -9.43 12.89 -2.05
CA PHE A 38 -10.33 11.77 -1.78
C PHE A 38 -9.66 10.42 -2.09
N ALA A 39 -8.97 10.32 -3.23
CA ALA A 39 -8.20 9.12 -3.58
C ALA A 39 -7.09 8.86 -2.54
N ALA A 40 -6.36 9.90 -2.13
CA ALA A 40 -5.34 9.81 -1.09
C ALA A 40 -5.91 9.32 0.24
N LEU A 41 -7.11 9.78 0.64
CA LEU A 41 -7.78 9.29 1.85
C LEU A 41 -8.09 7.79 1.76
N LEU A 42 -8.60 7.32 0.62
CA LEU A 42 -8.90 5.89 0.42
C LEU A 42 -7.63 5.04 0.49
N MET A 43 -6.55 5.49 -0.14
CA MET A 43 -5.24 4.83 -0.06
C MET A 43 -4.72 4.76 1.39
N GLU A 44 -4.85 5.84 2.16
CA GLU A 44 -4.44 5.86 3.58
C GLU A 44 -5.25 4.89 4.44
N VAL A 45 -6.56 4.76 4.17
CA VAL A 45 -7.41 3.76 4.83
C VAL A 45 -6.93 2.35 4.49
N ASP A 46 -6.62 2.06 3.24
CA ASP A 46 -6.16 0.73 2.82
C ASP A 46 -4.82 0.36 3.46
N ILE A 47 -3.88 1.31 3.53
CA ILE A 47 -2.60 1.13 4.23
C ILE A 47 -2.85 0.79 5.71
N LYS A 48 -3.73 1.54 6.37
CA LYS A 48 -4.04 1.31 7.79
C LYS A 48 -4.65 -0.07 8.03
N LEU A 49 -5.60 -0.48 7.19
CA LEU A 49 -6.20 -1.81 7.26
C LEU A 49 -5.16 -2.91 7.03
N ALA A 50 -4.19 -2.68 6.15
CA ALA A 50 -3.10 -3.63 5.90
C ALA A 50 -2.22 -3.80 7.14
N GLU A 51 -1.81 -2.70 7.77
CA GLU A 51 -1.03 -2.73 9.02
C GLU A 51 -1.78 -3.39 10.17
N GLU A 52 -3.09 -3.13 10.30
CA GLU A 52 -3.94 -3.80 11.27
C GLU A 52 -4.00 -5.31 11.01
N SER A 53 -4.16 -5.73 9.76
CA SER A 53 -4.20 -7.15 9.39
C SER A 53 -2.90 -7.87 9.75
N ILE A 54 -1.74 -7.23 9.52
CA ILE A 54 -0.42 -7.73 9.94
C ILE A 54 -0.38 -7.90 11.45
N SER A 55 -0.81 -6.89 12.21
CA SER A 55 -0.77 -6.93 13.68
C SER A 55 -1.64 -8.06 14.27
N GLN A 56 -2.75 -8.38 13.59
CA GLN A 56 -3.70 -9.43 14.00
C GLN A 56 -3.36 -10.81 13.45
N MET A 57 -2.31 -10.93 12.61
CA MET A 57 -1.99 -12.15 11.86
C MET A 57 -3.16 -12.66 10.99
N ASP A 58 -4.06 -11.77 10.56
CA ASP A 58 -5.16 -12.12 9.67
C ASP A 58 -4.66 -12.26 8.22
N THR A 59 -4.24 -13.48 7.91
CA THR A 59 -3.65 -13.82 6.61
C THR A 59 -4.61 -13.62 5.44
N VAL A 60 -5.92 -13.82 5.64
CA VAL A 60 -6.92 -13.64 4.57
C VAL A 60 -7.06 -12.16 4.23
N SER A 61 -7.16 -11.31 5.25
CA SER A 61 -7.19 -9.86 5.07
C SER A 61 -5.90 -9.35 4.45
N MET A 62 -4.73 -9.85 4.87
CA MET A 62 -3.44 -9.49 4.27
C MET A 62 -3.41 -9.77 2.76
N ILE A 63 -3.87 -10.95 2.30
CA ILE A 63 -3.89 -11.30 0.87
C ILE A 63 -4.81 -10.35 0.09
N ARG A 64 -6.01 -10.07 0.63
CA ARG A 64 -6.97 -9.19 -0.04
C ARG A 64 -6.44 -7.77 -0.16
N LEU A 65 -5.84 -7.25 0.90
CA LEU A 65 -5.28 -5.91 0.93
C LEU A 65 -4.03 -5.80 0.07
N LEU A 66 -3.20 -6.84 -0.02
CA LEU A 66 -2.07 -6.86 -0.95
C LEU A 66 -2.53 -6.72 -2.40
N THR A 67 -3.58 -7.44 -2.81
CA THR A 67 -4.12 -7.31 -4.17
C THR A 67 -4.67 -5.90 -4.39
N LYS A 68 -5.44 -5.37 -3.43
CA LYS A 68 -6.02 -4.03 -3.52
C LYS A 68 -4.96 -2.93 -3.62
N LEU A 69 -3.92 -2.99 -2.79
CA LEU A 69 -2.88 -1.96 -2.79
C LEU A 69 -2.10 -1.94 -4.12
N LYS A 70 -1.96 -3.07 -4.80
CA LYS A 70 -1.37 -3.15 -6.15
C LYS A 70 -2.20 -2.47 -7.23
N GLU A 71 -3.50 -2.26 -7.01
CA GLU A 71 -4.37 -1.58 -7.98
C GLU A 71 -4.15 -0.06 -7.98
N TRP A 72 -3.49 0.50 -6.95
CA TRP A 72 -3.15 1.92 -6.94
C TRP A 72 -1.95 2.20 -7.84
N GLU A 73 -2.16 3.07 -8.83
CA GLU A 73 -1.16 3.50 -9.80
C GLU A 73 -1.00 5.02 -9.79
N LEU A 74 0.15 5.49 -10.26
CA LEU A 74 0.34 6.90 -10.60
C LEU A 74 -0.18 7.09 -12.03
N GLU A 75 -1.18 7.95 -12.23
CA GLU A 75 -1.59 8.40 -13.57
C GLU A 75 -0.48 9.17 -14.30
#